data_AF-A0A2W7AUH7-F1
#
_entry.id   AF-A0A2W7AUH7-F1
#
_cell.length_a   1.000
_cell.length_b   1.000
_cell.length_c   1.000
_cell.angle_alpha   90.00
_cell.angle_beta   90.00
_cell.angle_gamma   90.00
#
_symmetry.space_group_name_H-M   'P 1'
#
loop_
_entity.id
_entity.type
_entity.pdbx_description
1 polymer ?
#
loop_
_entity_poly.entity_id
_entity_poly.type
_entity_poly.pdbx_seq_one_letter_code
_entity_poly.pdbx_strand_id
1 'polypeptide(L)'
;MVILIACINAIAPASKKIFSQIGLAFTIVYATIIPTNYYLQLFVVRLNLQGGTLEGLSILAQPNLHSIFFALETLGYGFLSLATLFVSLVFTSGKLEIWMRSLLIVSGAVGIFGVLVAPFDQPYLIFAGLGIWSLAFPISTILLSIFFRRLNGH
;
A
#
# COMPACT_ATOMS: atom_id res chain seq x y z
N MET A 1 -2.25 -1.73 -8.42
CA MET A 1 -1.03 -2.27 -7.78
C MET A 1 -0.77 -3.73 -8.11
N VAL A 2 -1.73 -4.65 -8.01
CA VAL A 2 -1.53 -6.08 -8.36
C VAL A 2 -1.03 -6.25 -9.81
N ILE A 3 -1.73 -5.67 -10.80
CA ILE A 3 -1.35 -5.73 -12.21
C ILE A 3 0.08 -5.23 -12.43
N LEU A 4 0.42 -4.13 -11.76
CA LEU A 4 1.72 -3.49 -11.89
C LEU A 4 2.86 -4.39 -11.40
N ILE A 5 2.70 -4.99 -10.22
CA ILE A 5 3.70 -5.89 -9.65
C ILE A 5 3.75 -7.22 -10.42
N ALA A 6 2.63 -7.66 -11.00
CA ALA A 6 2.60 -8.78 -11.93
C ALA A 6 3.41 -8.49 -13.21
N CYS A 7 3.31 -7.29 -13.77
CA CYS A 7 4.14 -6.88 -14.91
C CYS A 7 5.63 -6.82 -14.54
N ILE A 8 5.98 -6.28 -13.37
CA ILE A 8 7.37 -6.29 -12.87
C ILE A 8 7.88 -7.72 -12.73
N ASN A 9 7.05 -8.62 -12.17
CA ASN A 9 7.39 -10.04 -12.04
C ASN A 9 7.59 -10.74 -13.40
N ALA A 10 6.85 -10.33 -14.43
CA ALA A 10 7.00 -10.87 -15.77
C ALA A 10 8.38 -10.53 -16.37
N ILE A 11 8.83 -9.29 -16.21
CA ILE A 11 10.11 -8.79 -16.77
C ILE A 11 11.32 -8.98 -15.85
N ALA A 12 11.11 -9.41 -14.60
CA ALA A 12 12.19 -9.59 -13.63
C ALA A 12 13.22 -10.66 -14.08
N PRO A 13 14.53 -10.40 -13.96
CA PRO A 13 15.57 -11.39 -14.21
C PRO A 13 15.39 -12.66 -13.36
N ALA A 14 15.80 -13.81 -13.88
CA ALA A 14 15.63 -15.10 -13.19
C ALA A 14 16.20 -15.11 -11.76
N SER A 15 17.35 -14.44 -11.55
CA SER A 15 17.99 -14.32 -10.23
C SER A 15 17.24 -13.45 -9.21
N LYS A 16 16.27 -12.64 -9.66
CA LYS A 16 15.48 -11.72 -8.82
C LYS A 16 13.98 -12.02 -8.81
N LYS A 17 13.54 -13.01 -9.60
CA LYS A 17 12.14 -13.43 -9.74
C LYS A 17 11.48 -13.75 -8.39
N ILE A 18 12.23 -14.32 -7.45
CA ILE A 18 11.72 -14.64 -6.12
C ILE A 18 11.26 -13.40 -5.35
N PHE A 19 11.99 -12.28 -5.47
CA PHE A 19 11.63 -11.05 -4.79
C PHE A 19 10.38 -10.40 -5.39
N SER A 20 10.22 -10.45 -6.72
CA SER A 20 8.99 -9.98 -7.36
C SER A 20 7.79 -10.88 -7.06
N GLN A 21 7.97 -12.20 -6.92
CA GLN A 21 6.91 -13.12 -6.50
C GLN A 21 6.45 -12.85 -5.06
N ILE A 22 7.38 -12.67 -4.13
CA ILE A 22 7.07 -12.31 -2.73
C ILE A 22 6.32 -10.97 -2.70
N GLY A 23 6.81 -9.97 -3.46
CA GLY A 23 6.13 -8.69 -3.58
C GLY A 23 4.71 -8.82 -4.14
N LEU A 24 4.51 -9.66 -5.15
CA LEU A 24 3.18 -9.93 -5.71
C LEU A 24 2.25 -10.57 -4.68
N ALA A 25 2.71 -11.56 -3.93
CA ALA A 25 1.92 -12.22 -2.89
C ALA A 25 1.43 -11.23 -1.83
N PHE A 26 2.32 -10.39 -1.30
CA PHE A 26 1.92 -9.34 -0.35
C PHE A 26 0.96 -8.31 -0.94
N THR A 27 1.13 -7.99 -2.23
CA THR A 27 0.21 -7.07 -2.92
C THR A 27 -1.18 -7.67 -3.09
N ILE A 28 -1.30 -8.98 -3.29
CA ILE A 28 -2.59 -9.67 -3.37
C ILE A 28 -3.30 -9.63 -2.00
N VAL A 29 -2.57 -9.85 -0.91
CA VAL A 29 -3.12 -9.73 0.45
C VAL A 29 -3.63 -8.31 0.69
N TYR A 30 -2.81 -7.29 0.40
CA TYR A 30 -3.24 -5.87 0.43
C TYR A 30 -4.51 -5.62 -0.39
N ALA A 31 -4.53 -6.09 -1.65
CA ALA A 31 -5.63 -5.90 -2.57
C ALA A 31 -6.90 -6.67 -2.18
N THR A 32 -6.82 -7.59 -1.22
CA THR A 32 -7.98 -8.26 -0.64
C THR A 32 -8.50 -7.48 0.57
N ILE A 33 -7.60 -7.07 1.47
CA ILE A 33 -7.94 -6.38 2.73
C ILE A 33 -8.56 -5.00 2.47
N ILE A 34 -7.89 -4.15 1.69
CA ILE A 34 -8.27 -2.73 1.57
C ILE A 34 -9.60 -2.52 0.83
N PRO A 35 -9.86 -3.16 -0.32
CA PRO A 35 -11.16 -3.03 -0.97
C PRO A 35 -12.30 -3.59 -0.12
N THR A 36 -12.08 -4.71 0.58
CA THR A 36 -13.07 -5.27 1.52
C THR A 36 -13.37 -4.28 2.64
N ASN A 37 -12.35 -3.64 3.19
CA ASN A 37 -12.51 -2.61 4.21
C ASN A 37 -13.39 -1.44 3.71
N TYR A 38 -13.03 -0.81 2.58
CA TYR A 38 -13.82 0.30 2.04
C TYR A 38 -15.23 -0.10 1.62
N TYR A 39 -15.41 -1.31 1.09
CA TYR A 39 -16.74 -1.82 0.75
C TYR A 39 -17.62 -1.95 2.00
N LEU A 40 -17.07 -2.45 3.11
CA LEU A 40 -17.78 -2.54 4.38
C LEU A 40 -18.05 -1.16 5.01
N GLN A 41 -17.15 -0.18 4.86
CA GLN A 41 -17.45 1.21 5.27
C GLN A 41 -18.64 1.79 4.50
N LEU A 42 -18.66 1.59 3.17
CA LEU A 42 -19.72 2.12 2.32
C LEU A 42 -21.06 1.40 2.52
N PHE A 43 -21.04 0.12 2.83
CA PHE A 43 -22.27 -0.67 2.98
C PHE A 43 -22.73 -0.71 4.43
N VAL A 44 -21.89 -1.15 5.36
CA VAL A 44 -22.29 -1.30 6.77
C VAL A 44 -22.34 0.04 7.47
N VAL A 45 -21.27 0.83 7.44
CA VAL A 45 -21.21 2.06 8.25
C VAL A 45 -22.15 3.13 7.70
N ARG A 46 -22.07 3.42 6.39
CA ARG A 46 -22.90 4.46 5.77
C ARG A 46 -24.40 4.15 5.82
N LEU A 47 -24.83 2.91 5.56
CA LEU A 47 -26.26 2.58 5.56
C LEU A 47 -26.84 2.60 6.99
N ASN A 48 -26.10 2.13 8.00
CA ASN A 48 -26.55 2.21 9.39
C ASN A 48 -26.62 3.65 9.91
N LEU A 49 -25.65 4.51 9.52
CA LEU A 49 -25.72 5.95 9.78
C LEU A 49 -27.00 6.58 9.20
N GLN A 50 -27.34 6.24 7.95
CA GLN A 50 -28.55 6.75 7.30
C GLN A 50 -29.83 6.18 7.90
N GLY A 51 -29.80 4.94 8.38
CA GLY A 51 -30.91 4.27 9.07
C GLY A 51 -31.05 4.66 10.55
N GLY A 52 -30.19 5.54 11.08
CA GLY A 52 -30.23 5.97 12.48
C GLY A 52 -29.80 4.91 13.50
N THR A 53 -29.22 3.79 13.06
CA THR A 53 -28.76 2.71 13.94
C THR A 53 -27.30 2.95 14.30
N LEU A 54 -27.05 3.56 15.46
CA LEU A 54 -25.71 4.01 15.87
C LEU A 54 -25.04 3.10 16.90
N GLU A 55 -25.79 2.17 17.49
CA GLU A 55 -25.29 1.28 18.53
C GLU A 55 -24.15 0.39 17.99
N GLY A 56 -22.99 0.43 18.66
CA GLY A 56 -21.81 -0.33 18.25
C GLY A 56 -21.13 0.16 16.96
N LEU A 57 -21.64 1.21 16.29
CA LEU A 57 -21.10 1.64 15.00
C LEU A 57 -19.71 2.27 15.10
N SER A 58 -19.36 2.84 16.26
CA SER A 58 -18.08 3.51 16.49
C SER A 58 -16.86 2.59 16.40
N ILE A 59 -17.00 1.29 16.72
CA ILE A 59 -15.92 0.30 16.57
C ILE A 59 -15.70 -0.08 15.09
N LEU A 60 -16.69 0.19 14.25
CA LEU A 60 -16.68 -0.09 12.82
C LEU A 60 -16.37 1.18 11.99
N ALA A 61 -16.56 2.38 12.53
CA ALA A 61 -16.35 3.61 11.80
C ALA A 61 -14.85 3.92 11.65
N GLN A 62 -14.36 3.95 10.40
CA GLN A 62 -12.94 4.21 10.12
C GLN A 62 -12.36 5.54 10.64
N PRO A 63 -13.14 6.64 10.79
CA PRO A 63 -12.64 7.85 11.44
C PRO A 63 -12.18 7.63 12.90
N ASN A 64 -12.64 6.55 13.54
CA ASN A 64 -12.14 6.15 14.84
C ASN A 64 -10.83 5.37 14.70
N LEU A 65 -9.74 5.93 15.22
CA LEU A 65 -8.40 5.31 15.22
C LEU A 65 -8.36 3.99 16.02
N HIS A 66 -9.32 3.77 16.92
CA HIS A 66 -9.48 2.51 17.65
C HIS A 66 -10.47 1.54 16.99
N SER A 67 -10.91 1.81 15.76
CA SER A 67 -11.81 0.92 15.03
C SER A 67 -11.08 -0.31 14.49
N ILE A 68 -11.83 -1.41 14.35
CA ILE A 68 -11.34 -2.65 13.73
C ILE A 68 -10.87 -2.36 12.29
N PHE A 69 -11.59 -1.48 11.59
CA PHE A 69 -11.29 -1.15 10.21
C PHE A 69 -10.07 -0.23 10.05
N PHE A 70 -9.78 0.64 11.01
CA PHE A 70 -8.51 1.36 11.05
C PHE A 70 -7.32 0.42 11.29
N ALA A 71 -7.48 -0.57 12.18
CA ALA A 71 -6.47 -1.61 12.39
C ALA A 71 -6.25 -2.45 11.11
N LEU A 72 -7.31 -2.86 10.41
CA LEU A 72 -7.23 -3.57 9.13
C LEU A 72 -6.62 -2.71 8.02
N GLU A 73 -6.92 -1.40 7.98
CA GLU A 73 -6.30 -0.46 7.04
C GLU A 73 -4.79 -0.39 7.25
N THR A 74 -4.37 -0.22 8.50
CA THR A 74 -2.96 -0.17 8.89
C THR A 74 -2.24 -1.46 8.50
N LEU A 75 -2.85 -2.62 8.80
CA LEU A 75 -2.31 -3.93 8.42
C LEU A 75 -2.19 -4.08 6.88
N GLY A 76 -3.24 -3.68 6.15
CA GLY A 76 -3.24 -3.70 4.68
C GLY A 76 -2.07 -2.89 4.12
N TYR A 77 -1.90 -1.65 4.55
CA TYR A 77 -0.78 -0.82 4.10
C TYR A 77 0.58 -1.36 4.53
N GLY A 78 0.69 -2.05 5.66
CA GLY A 78 1.89 -2.80 6.04
C GLY A 78 2.28 -3.85 5.01
N PHE A 79 1.31 -4.62 4.50
CA PHE A 79 1.56 -5.57 3.42
C PHE A 79 1.96 -4.89 2.11
N LEU A 80 1.37 -3.74 1.78
CA LEU A 80 1.81 -2.96 0.62
C LEU A 80 3.27 -2.47 0.79
N SER A 81 3.65 -2.03 1.99
CA SER A 81 5.01 -1.60 2.29
C SER A 81 6.03 -2.74 2.21
N LEU A 82 5.66 -3.94 2.66
CA LEU A 82 6.47 -5.13 2.43
C LEU A 82 6.61 -5.42 0.93
N ALA A 83 5.50 -5.33 0.18
CA ALA A 83 5.52 -5.53 -1.26
C ALA A 83 6.49 -4.56 -1.97
N THR A 84 6.47 -3.26 -1.63
CA THR A 84 7.36 -2.27 -2.24
C THR A 84 8.83 -2.53 -1.89
N LEU A 85 9.14 -2.96 -0.67
CA LEU A 85 10.51 -3.34 -0.28
C LEU A 85 11.03 -4.52 -1.09
N PHE A 86 10.25 -5.60 -1.22
CA PHE A 86 10.66 -6.76 -2.00
C PHE A 86 10.79 -6.45 -3.49
N VAL A 87 9.85 -5.69 -4.05
CA VAL A 87 9.88 -5.26 -5.45
C VAL A 87 11.08 -4.33 -5.73
N SER A 88 11.49 -3.51 -4.75
CA SER A 88 12.67 -2.64 -4.91
C SER A 88 13.96 -3.41 -5.24
N LEU A 89 14.08 -4.67 -4.78
CA LEU A 89 15.26 -5.51 -4.99
C LEU A 89 15.40 -6.03 -6.43
N VAL A 90 14.36 -5.86 -7.26
CA VAL A 90 14.36 -6.23 -8.68
C VAL A 90 15.13 -5.20 -9.51
N PHE A 91 15.16 -3.93 -9.08
CA PHE A 91 15.79 -2.83 -9.80
C PHE A 91 17.25 -2.65 -9.36
N THR A 92 18.20 -2.99 -10.24
CA THR A 92 19.64 -2.98 -9.89
C THR A 92 20.54 -2.34 -10.96
N SER A 93 20.04 -2.13 -12.17
CA SER A 93 20.87 -1.96 -13.36
C SER A 93 20.50 -0.68 -14.11
N GLY A 94 20.85 0.48 -13.56
CA GLY A 94 20.72 1.78 -14.24
C GLY A 94 20.52 2.94 -13.29
N LYS A 95 20.87 4.17 -13.71
CA LYS A 95 20.70 5.37 -12.88
C LYS A 95 19.24 5.55 -12.46
N LEU A 96 18.28 5.36 -13.38
CA LEU A 96 16.85 5.46 -13.09
C LEU A 96 16.36 4.35 -12.16
N GLU A 97 16.81 3.12 -12.35
CA GLU A 97 16.46 1.97 -11.50
C GLU A 97 16.92 2.15 -10.05
N ILE A 98 18.11 2.74 -9.85
CA ILE A 98 18.62 3.06 -8.51
C ILE A 98 17.72 4.10 -7.81
N TRP A 99 17.30 5.14 -8.52
CA TRP A 99 16.34 6.13 -7.97
C TRP A 99 15.00 5.48 -7.61
N MET A 100 14.46 4.65 -8.49
CA MET A 100 13.19 3.94 -8.24
C MET A 100 13.32 2.99 -7.03
N ARG A 101 14.42 2.25 -6.94
CA ARG A 101 14.72 1.38 -5.80
C ARG A 101 14.76 2.18 -4.50
N SER A 102 15.50 3.29 -4.46
CA SER A 102 15.59 4.12 -3.25
C SER A 102 14.23 4.68 -2.84
N LEU A 103 13.41 5.16 -3.79
CA LEU A 103 12.06 5.64 -3.51
C LEU A 103 11.15 4.54 -2.96
N LEU A 104 11.20 3.33 -3.54
CA LEU A 104 10.43 2.18 -3.06
C LEU A 104 10.87 1.73 -1.67
N ILE A 105 12.18 1.75 -1.39
CA ILE A 105 12.72 1.43 -0.07
C ILE A 105 12.25 2.45 0.96
N VAL A 106 12.38 3.74 0.66
CA VAL A 106 11.92 4.81 1.57
C VAL A 106 10.41 4.70 1.81
N SER A 107 9.61 4.51 0.76
CA SER A 107 8.17 4.34 0.88
C SER A 107 7.78 3.12 1.72
N GLY A 108 8.45 1.98 1.50
CA GLY A 108 8.21 0.77 2.27
C GLY A 108 8.66 0.90 3.73
N ALA A 109 9.83 1.48 3.99
CA ALA A 109 10.34 1.70 5.34
C ALA A 109 9.45 2.66 6.14
N VAL A 110 9.01 3.77 5.52
CA VAL A 110 8.08 4.72 6.15
C VAL A 110 6.74 4.06 6.47
N GLY A 111 6.21 3.23 5.58
CA GLY A 111 4.96 2.55 5.84
C GLY A 111 5.07 1.47 6.92
N ILE A 112 6.16 0.69 6.97
CA ILE A 112 6.42 -0.25 8.08
C ILE A 112 6.54 0.52 9.40
N PHE A 113 7.28 1.62 9.41
CA PHE A 113 7.38 2.47 10.59
C PHE A 113 6.00 2.96 11.04
N GLY A 114 5.15 3.39 10.10
CA GLY A 114 3.76 3.76 10.38
C GLY A 114 2.95 2.63 11.03
N VAL A 115 3.07 1.40 10.53
CA VAL A 115 2.40 0.23 11.12
C VAL A 115 2.90 -0.09 12.52
N LEU A 116 4.21 0.01 12.76
CA LEU A 116 4.80 -0.23 14.08
C LEU A 116 4.41 0.84 15.10
N VAL A 117 4.22 2.09 14.65
CA VAL A 117 3.86 3.22 15.51
C VAL A 117 2.35 3.29 15.77
N ALA A 118 1.51 2.77 14.88
CA ALA A 118 0.05 2.85 15.01
C ALA A 118 -0.52 2.37 16.37
N PRO A 119 0.00 1.30 17.00
CA PRO A 119 -0.47 0.86 18.33
C PRO A 119 -0.12 1.82 19.49
N PHE A 120 0.80 2.78 19.28
CA PHE A 120 1.23 3.74 20.31
C PHE A 120 0.32 4.98 20.38
N ASP A 121 -0.79 4.98 19.64
CA ASP A 121 -1.85 6.00 19.67
C ASP A 121 -1.30 7.43 19.54
N GLN A 122 -0.51 7.66 18.49
CA GLN A 122 0.07 8.96 18.17
C GLN A 122 -0.60 9.54 16.90
N PRO A 123 -1.69 10.32 17.03
CA PRO A 123 -2.49 10.78 15.89
C PRO A 123 -1.68 11.60 14.90
N TYR A 124 -0.71 12.41 15.37
CA TYR A 124 0.15 13.24 14.52
C TYR A 124 0.97 12.41 13.52
N LEU A 125 1.45 11.23 13.94
CA LEU A 125 2.24 10.34 13.09
C LEU A 125 1.36 9.60 12.07
N ILE A 126 0.11 9.30 12.44
CA ILE A 126 -0.89 8.70 11.56
C ILE A 126 -1.29 9.67 10.45
N PHE A 127 -1.60 10.92 10.78
CA PHE A 127 -1.96 11.95 9.79
C PHE A 127 -0.77 12.33 8.90
N ALA A 128 0.45 12.39 9.45
CA ALA A 128 1.66 12.56 8.66
C ALA A 128 1.86 11.39 7.68
N GLY A 129 1.64 10.15 8.13
CA GLY A 129 1.69 8.95 7.29
C GLY A 129 0.66 8.99 6.15
N LEU A 130 -0.59 9.36 6.44
CA LEU A 130 -1.65 9.53 5.44
C LEU A 130 -1.29 10.63 4.41
N GLY A 131 -0.73 11.75 4.87
CA GLY A 131 -0.25 12.82 3.99
C GLY A 131 0.85 12.37 3.04
N ILE A 132 1.83 11.61 3.55
CA ILE A 132 2.91 11.03 2.74
C ILE A 132 2.36 10.01 1.74
N TRP A 133 1.39 9.18 2.15
CA TRP A 133 0.77 8.15 1.32
C TRP A 133 -0.06 8.74 0.16
N SER A 134 -0.77 9.85 0.43
CA SER A 134 -1.56 10.60 -0.56
C SER A 134 -0.71 11.11 -1.73
N LEU A 135 0.56 11.39 -1.49
CA LEU A 135 1.50 11.85 -2.52
C LEU A 135 2.30 10.68 -3.12
N ALA A 136 2.70 9.70 -2.30
CA ALA A 136 3.48 8.55 -2.76
C ALA A 136 2.72 7.68 -3.76
N PHE A 137 1.42 7.48 -3.60
CA PHE A 137 0.62 6.61 -4.49
C PHE A 137 0.47 7.16 -5.93
N PRO A 138 0.10 8.45 -6.15
CA PRO A 138 0.13 9.06 -7.47
C PRO A 138 1.53 9.08 -8.08
N ILE A 139 2.55 9.46 -7.30
CA ILE A 139 3.93 9.58 -7.78
C ILE A 139 4.47 8.21 -8.23
N SER A 140 4.20 7.14 -7.47
CA SER A 140 4.59 5.78 -7.83
C SER A 140 3.92 5.31 -9.13
N THR A 141 2.64 5.63 -9.29
CA THR A 141 1.87 5.28 -10.50
C THR A 141 2.37 6.02 -11.74
N ILE A 142 2.73 7.30 -11.59
CA ILE A 142 3.29 8.13 -12.66
C ILE A 142 4.69 7.64 -13.08
N LEU A 143 5.59 7.41 -12.11
CA LEU A 143 6.95 6.91 -12.38
C LEU A 143 6.96 5.58 -13.11
N LEU A 144 6.05 4.67 -12.75
CA LEU A 144 5.93 3.38 -13.41
C LEU A 144 5.32 3.49 -14.81
N SER A 145 4.37 4.40 -15.02
CA SER A 145 3.86 4.71 -16.35
C SER A 145 4.96 5.21 -17.29
N ILE A 146 5.89 6.02 -16.77
CA ILE A 146 7.06 6.51 -17.51
C ILE A 146 8.06 5.36 -17.79
N PHE A 147 8.27 4.46 -16.85
CA PHE A 147 9.15 3.30 -17.01
C PHE A 147 8.66 2.35 -18.12
N PHE A 148 7.37 1.99 -18.12
CA PHE A 148 6.78 1.16 -19.19
C PHE A 148 6.83 1.83 -20.57
N ARG A 149 6.65 3.15 -20.64
CA ARG A 149 6.82 3.89 -21.90
C ARG A 149 8.24 3.83 -22.45
N ARG A 150 9.27 3.84 -21.59
CA ARG A 150 10.67 3.73 -22.03
C ARG A 150 11.05 2.33 -22.49
N LEU A 151 10.44 1.29 -21.90
CA LEU A 151 10.62 -0.11 -22.33
C LEU A 151 10.01 -0.40 -23.71
N ASN A 152 8.89 0.25 -24.06
CA ASN A 152 8.24 0.08 -25.38
C ASN A 152 8.77 1.03 -26.48
N GLY A 153 9.71 1.94 -26.14
CA GLY A 153 10.30 2.90 -27.07
C GLY A 153 11.64 2.45 -27.69
N HIS A 154 12.05 1.21 -27.41
CA HIS A 154 13.17 0.50 -28.02
C HIS A 154 12.64 -0.68 -28.82
#